data_AF-A0A8J4A768-F1
#
_entry.id   AF-A0A8J4A768-F1
#
_cell.length_a   1.000
_cell.length_b   1.000
_cell.length_c   1.000
_cell.angle_alpha   90.00
_cell.angle_beta   90.00
_cell.angle_gamma   90.00
#
_symmetry.space_group_name_H-M   'P 1'
#
loop_
_entity.id
_entity.type
_entity.pdbx_description
1 polymer ?
#
loop_
_entity_poly.entity_id
_entity_poly.type
_entity_poly.pdbx_seq_one_letter_code
_entity_poly.pdbx_strand_id
1 'polypeptide(L)'
;MTEPMTDLPCTARVPADVEAPDRILWGLTARQIAILAAAAAIAYLLWRAIGDRVPLAVTAAVLVPVAGAAAVLALGRRDGLPLDAWLLAAVRYRRRPRLAVPTEPVEPSGWGPVSERRPLPAVLRLPATAIDDDGSIAVPDTGSVALVVATTVNVDLRTGPEQAAIVGAYGRWLNSLTGPVQVVVSTQRVDLSSQATRIADAAHELPHPALADAALDYAAFLDELAEHRDPLGRTVTVACVAPAGARGEAVRRAEHTAASLTAVGCRSAVLDAATATAVVTAAVDPFAPTDASWPRTPPNDPVTAARSS
;
A
#
# COMPACT_ATOMS: atom_id res chain seq x y z
N MET A 1 45.76 26.65 10.47
CA MET A 1 45.33 26.06 11.74
C MET A 1 43.84 25.84 11.60
N THR A 2 43.47 24.70 11.01
CA THR A 2 42.10 24.35 10.63
C THR A 2 41.54 23.53 11.79
N GLU A 3 40.54 24.05 12.50
CA GLU A 3 39.86 23.29 13.54
C GLU A 3 39.28 21.99 12.94
N PRO A 4 39.46 20.83 13.60
CA PRO A 4 38.74 19.63 13.22
C PRO A 4 37.26 19.85 13.52
N MET A 5 36.46 19.94 12.46
CA MET A 5 35.01 19.94 12.53
C MET A 5 34.59 18.69 13.29
N THR A 6 34.13 18.87 14.52
CA THR A 6 33.72 17.78 15.39
C THR A 6 32.55 17.08 14.72
N ASP A 7 32.74 15.82 14.34
CA ASP A 7 31.67 14.92 13.88
C ASP A 7 30.66 14.75 15.01
N LEU A 8 29.75 15.71 15.14
CA LEU A 8 28.57 15.54 15.96
C LEU A 8 27.72 14.49 15.25
N PRO A 9 27.50 13.30 15.85
CA PRO A 9 26.63 12.32 15.25
C PRO A 9 25.27 12.99 15.04
N CYS A 10 24.81 13.02 13.79
CA CYS A 10 23.56 13.66 13.41
C CYS A 10 22.41 12.79 13.90
N THR A 11 22.23 12.71 15.22
CA THR A 11 21.16 11.96 15.87
C THR A 11 19.91 12.83 15.83
N ALA A 12 19.20 12.80 14.71
CA ALA A 12 17.83 13.26 14.69
C ALA A 12 17.01 12.29 15.55
N ARG A 13 16.50 12.79 16.68
CA ARG A 13 15.61 12.00 17.55
C ARG A 13 14.25 11.91 16.85
N VAL A 14 14.08 10.92 16.00
CA VAL A 14 12.80 10.64 15.33
C VAL A 14 11.83 10.14 16.42
N PRO A 15 10.70 10.82 16.64
CA PRO A 15 9.71 10.35 17.60
C PRO A 15 9.21 8.96 17.19
N ALA A 16 9.09 8.06 18.16
CA ALA A 16 8.69 6.67 17.94
C ALA A 16 7.27 6.51 17.37
N ASP A 17 6.46 7.58 17.41
CA ASP A 17 5.10 7.63 16.90
C ASP A 17 4.94 8.84 15.97
N VAL A 18 5.29 8.64 14.70
CA VAL A 18 5.19 9.66 13.63
C VAL A 18 3.73 9.92 13.24
N GLU A 19 2.82 9.02 13.61
CA GLU A 19 1.38 9.12 13.32
C GLU A 19 0.56 9.69 14.50
N ALA A 20 1.21 10.10 15.59
CA ALA A 20 0.53 10.67 16.74
C ALA A 20 -0.29 11.91 16.32
N PRO A 21 -1.62 11.91 16.52
CA PRO A 21 -2.44 13.03 16.07
C PRO A 21 -2.16 14.28 16.90
N ASP A 22 -2.00 15.41 16.21
CA ASP A 22 -1.75 16.71 16.85
C ASP A 22 -2.84 17.07 17.87
N ARG A 23 -2.41 17.31 19.10
CA ARG A 23 -3.26 17.75 20.21
C ARG A 23 -3.28 19.26 20.24
N ILE A 24 -4.47 19.86 20.19
CA ILE A 24 -4.62 21.31 20.07
C ILE A 24 -5.00 21.91 21.43
N LEU A 25 -6.07 21.42 22.05
CA LEU A 25 -6.65 22.03 23.23
C LEU A 25 -6.97 20.98 24.29
N TRP A 26 -6.44 21.16 25.51
CA TRP A 26 -6.62 20.23 26.65
C TRP A 26 -6.27 18.77 26.34
N GLY A 27 -5.29 18.54 25.46
CA GLY A 27 -4.90 17.19 25.05
C GLY A 27 -5.86 16.51 24.07
N LEU A 28 -6.90 17.21 23.59
CA LEU A 28 -7.80 16.73 22.56
C LEU A 28 -7.31 17.11 21.16
N THR A 29 -7.58 16.23 20.21
CA THR A 29 -7.31 16.46 18.79
C THR A 29 -8.32 17.45 18.19
N ALA A 30 -7.96 18.12 17.09
CA ALA A 30 -8.87 18.98 16.32
C ALA A 30 -10.21 18.28 16.01
N ARG A 31 -10.11 16.99 15.63
CA ARG A 31 -11.25 16.13 15.30
C ARG A 31 -12.19 15.94 16.49
N GLN A 32 -11.65 15.65 17.68
CA GLN A 32 -12.45 15.47 18.90
C GLN A 32 -13.19 16.74 19.29
N ILE A 33 -12.50 17.89 19.20
CA ILE A 33 -13.10 19.19 19.46
C ILE A 33 -14.23 19.47 18.48
N ALA A 34 -14.03 19.18 17.18
CA ALA A 34 -15.06 19.37 16.17
C ALA A 34 -16.32 18.51 16.43
N ILE A 35 -16.15 17.24 16.83
CA ILE A 35 -17.27 16.35 17.18
C ILE A 35 -18.03 16.87 18.40
N LEU A 36 -17.31 17.26 19.45
CA LEU A 36 -17.91 17.78 20.68
C LEU A 36 -18.60 19.14 20.44
N ALA A 37 -18.01 20.01 19.63
CA ALA A 37 -18.60 21.29 19.25
C ALA A 37 -19.88 21.11 18.44
N ALA A 38 -19.88 20.19 17.46
CA ALA A 38 -21.08 19.87 16.69
C ALA A 38 -22.18 19.28 17.58
N ALA A 39 -21.83 18.38 18.51
CA ALA A 39 -22.78 17.82 19.47
C ALA A 39 -23.34 18.90 20.41
N ALA A 40 -22.50 19.81 20.90
CA ALA A 40 -22.93 20.94 21.73
C ALA A 40 -23.87 21.88 20.96
N ALA A 41 -23.60 22.15 19.68
CA ALA A 41 -24.48 22.94 18.83
C ALA A 41 -25.85 22.27 18.63
N ILE A 42 -25.87 20.96 18.37
CA ILE A 42 -27.11 20.17 18.25
C ILE A 42 -27.89 20.20 19.57
N ALA A 43 -27.22 19.98 20.70
CA ALA A 43 -27.82 20.04 22.03
C ALA A 43 -28.43 21.42 22.33
N TYR A 44 -27.73 22.50 21.97
CA TYR A 44 -28.23 23.86 22.12
C TYR A 44 -29.46 24.14 21.25
N LEU A 45 -29.47 23.69 19.98
CA LEU A 45 -30.63 23.83 19.10
C LEU A 45 -31.84 23.04 19.61
N LEU A 46 -31.63 21.83 20.12
CA LEU A 46 -32.68 21.02 20.76
C LEU A 46 -33.24 21.71 22.01
N TRP A 47 -32.35 22.23 22.88
CA TRP A 47 -32.75 23.01 24.05
C TRP A 47 -33.58 24.23 23.66
N ARG A 48 -33.16 24.99 22.64
CA ARG A 48 -33.90 26.17 22.17
C ARG A 48 -35.26 25.81 21.54
N ALA A 49 -35.38 24.65 20.92
CA ALA A 49 -36.61 24.21 20.28
C ALA A 49 -37.64 23.66 21.28
N ILE A 50 -37.18 23.00 22.36
CA ILE A 50 -38.05 22.18 23.21
C ILE A 50 -38.03 22.63 24.68
N GLY A 51 -36.96 23.30 25.14
CA GLY A 51 -36.69 23.61 26.54
C GLY A 51 -37.75 24.47 27.22
N ASP A 52 -38.37 25.40 26.50
CA ASP A 52 -39.43 26.25 27.06
C ASP A 52 -40.81 25.56 27.04
N ARG A 53 -40.95 24.45 26.30
CA ARG A 53 -42.23 23.77 26.06
C ARG A 53 -42.40 22.49 26.88
N VAL A 54 -41.34 21.98 27.49
CA VAL A 54 -41.31 20.64 28.09
C VAL A 54 -40.60 20.67 29.45
N PRO A 55 -41.06 19.90 30.46
CA PRO A 55 -40.41 19.84 31.77
C PRO A 55 -38.92 19.48 31.67
N LEU A 56 -38.12 20.08 32.56
CA LEU A 56 -36.65 19.92 32.60
C LEU A 56 -36.20 18.46 32.55
N ALA A 57 -36.91 17.56 33.24
CA ALA A 57 -36.58 16.14 33.29
C ALA A 57 -36.60 15.47 31.91
N VAL A 58 -37.56 15.82 31.05
CA VAL A 58 -37.67 15.26 29.69
C VAL A 58 -36.58 15.83 28.79
N THR A 59 -36.30 17.13 28.92
CA THR A 59 -35.22 17.78 28.17
C THR A 59 -33.86 17.16 28.53
N ALA A 60 -33.60 16.93 29.82
CA ALA A 60 -32.40 16.22 30.28
C ALA A 60 -32.35 14.78 29.76
N ALA A 61 -33.48 14.06 29.76
CA ALA A 61 -33.57 12.69 29.25
C ALA A 61 -33.22 12.56 27.75
N VAL A 62 -33.37 13.64 26.96
CA VAL A 62 -32.97 13.68 25.55
C VAL A 62 -31.51 14.13 25.40
N LEU A 63 -31.09 15.17 26.11
CA LEU A 63 -29.75 15.75 25.95
C LEU A 63 -28.63 14.87 26.51
N VAL A 64 -28.87 14.17 27.63
CA VAL A 64 -27.85 13.32 28.27
C VAL A 64 -27.42 12.17 27.35
N PRO A 65 -28.31 11.40 26.71
CA PRO A 65 -27.91 10.39 25.73
C PRO A 65 -27.16 10.97 24.52
N VAL A 66 -27.55 12.14 24.03
CA VAL A 66 -26.85 12.80 22.90
C VAL A 66 -25.43 13.19 23.29
N ALA A 67 -25.25 13.80 24.47
CA ALA A 67 -23.95 14.14 25.01
C ALA A 67 -23.09 12.89 25.27
N GLY A 68 -23.68 11.84 25.84
CA GLY A 68 -23.01 10.55 26.07
C GLY A 68 -22.56 9.89 24.77
N ALA A 69 -23.42 9.84 23.74
CA ALA A 69 -23.08 9.31 22.43
C ALA A 69 -21.96 10.12 21.76
N ALA A 70 -21.98 11.45 21.88
CA ALA A 70 -20.92 12.31 21.36
C ALA A 70 -19.58 12.09 22.08
N ALA A 71 -19.60 11.92 23.41
CA ALA A 71 -18.40 11.61 24.18
C ALA A 71 -17.82 10.24 23.80
N VAL A 72 -18.68 9.22 23.65
CA VAL A 72 -18.27 7.89 23.17
C VAL A 72 -17.67 7.98 21.77
N LEU A 73 -18.31 8.70 20.83
CA LEU A 73 -17.79 8.87 19.48
C LEU A 73 -16.45 9.63 19.43
N ALA A 74 -16.28 10.65 20.26
CA ALA A 74 -15.05 11.45 20.29
C ALA A 74 -13.88 10.72 20.97
N LEU A 75 -14.14 10.01 22.08
CA LEU A 75 -13.09 9.41 22.91
C LEU A 75 -12.89 7.92 22.66
N GLY A 76 -13.91 7.23 22.14
CA GLY A 76 -13.86 5.79 21.96
C GLY A 76 -13.00 5.36 20.79
N ARG A 77 -12.38 4.21 20.95
CA ARG A 77 -11.59 3.52 19.93
C ARG A 77 -12.01 2.07 19.85
N ARG A 78 -11.91 1.49 18.66
CA ARG A 78 -12.15 0.08 18.41
C ARG A 78 -11.15 -0.40 17.38
N ASP A 79 -10.47 -1.52 17.68
CA ASP A 79 -9.49 -2.15 16.78
C ASP A 79 -8.41 -1.17 16.28
N GLY A 80 -7.98 -0.24 17.15
CA GLY A 80 -6.99 0.78 16.82
C GLY A 80 -7.53 1.98 16.03
N LEU A 81 -8.79 1.99 15.58
CA LEU A 81 -9.43 3.12 14.89
C LEU A 81 -10.28 3.95 15.85
N PRO A 82 -10.42 5.27 15.63
CA PRO A 82 -11.38 6.09 16.37
C PRO A 82 -12.82 5.68 15.98
N LEU A 83 -13.76 5.73 16.93
CA LEU A 83 -15.11 5.17 16.74
C LEU A 83 -15.90 5.83 15.61
N ASP A 84 -15.70 7.11 15.37
CA ASP A 84 -16.28 7.85 14.24
C ASP A 84 -15.82 7.27 12.88
N ALA A 85 -14.52 7.06 12.71
CA ALA A 85 -13.96 6.44 11.50
C ALA A 85 -14.42 5.00 11.34
N TRP A 86 -14.49 4.24 12.45
CA TRP A 86 -15.01 2.87 12.45
C TRP A 86 -16.49 2.82 12.04
N LEU A 87 -17.34 3.69 12.62
CA LEU A 87 -18.76 3.75 12.28
C LEU A 87 -18.96 4.18 10.83
N LEU A 88 -18.17 5.15 10.37
CA LEU A 88 -18.22 5.64 9.01
C LEU A 88 -17.76 4.55 8.02
N ALA A 89 -16.71 3.80 8.35
CA ALA A 89 -16.30 2.61 7.59
C ALA A 89 -17.41 1.55 7.56
N ALA A 90 -18.08 1.30 8.69
CA ALA A 90 -19.20 0.36 8.76
C ALA A 90 -20.41 0.81 7.91
N VAL A 91 -20.75 2.10 7.94
CA VAL A 91 -21.81 2.69 7.11
C VAL A 91 -21.43 2.61 5.63
N ARG A 92 -20.19 2.96 5.27
CA ARG A 92 -19.68 2.82 3.89
C ARG A 92 -19.71 1.38 3.44
N TYR A 93 -19.24 0.44 4.27
CA TYR A 93 -19.26 -0.99 3.96
C TYR A 93 -20.68 -1.51 3.74
N ARG A 94 -21.63 -1.12 4.60
CA ARG A 94 -23.04 -1.51 4.47
C ARG A 94 -23.69 -0.93 3.20
N ARG A 95 -23.28 0.27 2.77
CA ARG A 95 -23.78 0.93 1.55
C ARG A 95 -23.04 0.50 0.28
N ARG A 96 -21.87 -0.14 0.38
CA ARG A 96 -21.12 -0.58 -0.79
C ARG A 96 -21.81 -1.75 -1.49
N PRO A 97 -21.88 -1.76 -2.83
CA PRO A 97 -22.38 -2.90 -3.57
C PRO A 97 -21.50 -4.11 -3.28
N ARG A 98 -22.13 -5.25 -2.98
CA ARG A 98 -21.42 -6.51 -2.65
C ARG A 98 -21.01 -7.31 -3.89
N LEU A 99 -21.57 -6.95 -5.03
CA LEU A 99 -21.28 -7.56 -6.32
C LEU A 99 -20.93 -6.44 -7.29
N ALA A 100 -19.71 -6.47 -7.80
CA ALA A 100 -19.25 -5.54 -8.81
C ALA A 100 -18.57 -6.32 -9.94
N VAL A 101 -18.81 -5.91 -11.19
CA VAL A 101 -18.25 -6.54 -12.40
C VAL A 101 -17.55 -5.49 -13.25
N PRO A 102 -16.44 -5.83 -13.94
CA PRO A 102 -15.64 -4.87 -14.71
C PRO A 102 -16.29 -4.40 -16.02
N THR A 103 -17.53 -4.83 -16.28
CA THR A 103 -18.30 -4.48 -17.47
C THR A 103 -19.45 -3.56 -17.09
N GLU A 104 -19.93 -2.77 -18.06
CA GLU A 104 -21.15 -2.00 -17.88
C GLU A 104 -22.34 -2.94 -17.62
N PRO A 105 -23.37 -2.51 -16.87
CA PRO A 105 -24.52 -3.36 -16.59
C PRO A 105 -25.22 -3.73 -17.90
N VAL A 106 -25.06 -4.97 -18.34
CA VAL A 106 -25.78 -5.51 -19.50
C VAL A 106 -27.17 -5.94 -19.02
N GLU A 107 -28.22 -5.53 -19.74
CA GLU A 107 -29.57 -6.02 -19.44
C GLU A 107 -29.59 -7.56 -19.54
N PRO A 108 -30.21 -8.26 -18.58
CA PRO A 108 -30.24 -9.71 -18.60
C PRO A 108 -30.95 -10.20 -19.87
N SER A 109 -30.29 -11.11 -20.61
CA SER A 109 -30.93 -11.74 -21.76
C SER A 109 -32.20 -12.49 -21.33
N GLY A 110 -33.27 -12.39 -22.12
CA GLY A 110 -34.58 -12.97 -21.80
C GLY A 110 -34.64 -14.51 -21.73
N TRP A 111 -33.52 -15.20 -22.01
CA TRP A 111 -33.38 -16.65 -21.91
C TRP A 111 -32.69 -17.10 -20.60
N GLY A 112 -32.20 -16.15 -19.80
CA GLY A 112 -31.59 -16.43 -18.50
C GLY A 112 -32.64 -16.77 -17.42
N PRO A 113 -32.24 -17.49 -16.35
CA PRO A 113 -33.14 -17.78 -15.25
C PRO A 113 -33.67 -16.49 -14.62
N VAL A 114 -35.01 -16.36 -14.56
CA VAL A 114 -35.69 -15.21 -13.95
C VAL A 114 -35.44 -15.24 -12.43
N SER A 115 -34.39 -14.56 -11.99
CA SER A 115 -34.09 -14.40 -10.57
C SER A 115 -34.75 -13.12 -10.07
N GLU A 116 -35.94 -13.23 -9.49
CA GLU A 116 -36.81 -12.12 -9.07
C GLU A 116 -36.18 -11.13 -8.06
N ARG A 117 -35.00 -11.39 -7.49
CA ARG A 117 -34.44 -10.58 -6.38
C ARG A 117 -32.92 -10.46 -6.33
N ARG A 118 -32.22 -10.47 -7.47
CA ARG A 118 -30.78 -10.16 -7.44
C ARG A 118 -30.54 -8.67 -7.74
N PRO A 119 -29.90 -7.91 -6.82
CA PRO A 119 -29.47 -6.56 -7.16
C PRO A 119 -28.53 -6.63 -8.35
N LEU A 120 -28.72 -5.75 -9.33
CA LEU A 120 -27.82 -5.64 -10.47
C LEU A 120 -26.39 -5.39 -9.97
N PRO A 121 -25.38 -6.08 -10.53
CA PRO A 121 -24.01 -5.87 -10.16
C PRO A 121 -23.62 -4.41 -10.44
N ALA A 122 -22.89 -3.78 -9.52
CA ALA A 122 -22.33 -2.47 -9.75
C ALA A 122 -21.14 -2.55 -10.72
N VAL A 123 -20.75 -1.43 -11.31
CA VAL A 123 -19.53 -1.37 -12.13
C VAL A 123 -18.31 -1.40 -11.21
N LEU A 124 -17.44 -2.40 -11.41
CA LEU A 124 -16.14 -2.49 -10.77
C LEU A 124 -15.19 -1.52 -11.48
N ARG A 125 -14.87 -0.41 -10.82
CA ARG A 125 -13.81 0.51 -11.27
C ARG A 125 -12.46 -0.03 -10.82
N LEU A 126 -11.66 -0.49 -11.77
CA LEU A 126 -10.32 -0.97 -11.48
C LEU A 126 -9.40 0.20 -11.09
N PRO A 127 -8.49 0.02 -10.12
CA PRO A 127 -7.50 1.04 -9.74
C PRO A 127 -6.55 1.42 -10.88
N ALA A 128 -6.30 0.50 -11.82
CA ALA A 128 -5.53 0.73 -13.02
C ALA A 128 -6.31 0.23 -14.24
N THR A 129 -6.25 0.96 -15.35
CA THR A 129 -6.98 0.65 -16.58
C THR A 129 -6.10 0.08 -17.68
N ALA A 130 -4.81 0.41 -17.71
CA ALA A 130 -3.87 -0.08 -18.71
C ALA A 130 -2.44 -0.07 -18.17
N ILE A 131 -1.60 -0.90 -18.75
CA ILE A 131 -0.14 -0.87 -18.61
C ILE A 131 0.42 -0.77 -20.03
N ASP A 132 1.11 0.32 -20.33
CA ASP A 132 1.75 0.56 -21.62
C ASP A 132 3.10 -0.19 -21.71
N ASP A 133 3.63 -0.39 -22.91
CA ASP A 133 4.88 -1.13 -23.18
C ASP A 133 6.09 -0.56 -22.43
N ASP A 134 6.08 0.76 -22.16
CA ASP A 134 7.10 1.47 -21.37
C ASP A 134 6.99 1.23 -19.86
N GLY A 135 6.05 0.39 -19.42
CA GLY A 135 5.78 0.09 -18.02
C GLY A 135 4.93 1.12 -17.30
N SER A 136 4.47 2.16 -17.99
CA SER A 136 3.59 3.16 -17.38
C SER A 136 2.16 2.63 -17.20
N ILE A 137 1.57 2.95 -16.04
CA ILE A 137 0.28 2.45 -15.59
C ILE A 137 -0.71 3.60 -15.64
N ALA A 138 -1.79 3.43 -16.41
CA ALA A 138 -2.89 4.39 -16.45
C ALA A 138 -3.80 4.20 -15.23
N VAL A 139 -3.91 5.25 -14.40
CA VAL A 139 -4.70 5.27 -13.18
C VAL A 139 -5.82 6.31 -13.33
N PRO A 140 -7.10 5.91 -13.32
CA PRO A 140 -8.23 6.85 -13.40
C PRO A 140 -8.13 7.95 -12.34
N ASP A 141 -8.53 9.17 -12.72
CA ASP A 141 -8.53 10.39 -11.88
C ASP A 141 -7.16 10.84 -11.35
N THR A 142 -6.08 10.07 -11.59
CA THR A 142 -4.71 10.35 -11.12
C THR A 142 -3.77 10.69 -12.27
N GLY A 143 -3.87 9.97 -13.40
CA GLY A 143 -3.01 10.15 -14.57
C GLY A 143 -2.20 8.90 -14.89
N SER A 144 -0.89 9.06 -15.05
CA SER A 144 0.04 7.96 -15.36
C SER A 144 1.01 7.74 -14.19
N VAL A 145 1.30 6.48 -13.89
CA VAL A 145 2.21 6.07 -12.82
C VAL A 145 3.29 5.16 -13.38
N ALA A 146 4.55 5.44 -13.10
CA ALA A 146 5.65 4.52 -13.38
C ALA A 146 6.25 4.05 -12.06
N LEU A 147 6.66 2.78 -12.02
CA LEU A 147 7.17 2.14 -10.82
C LEU A 147 8.70 1.98 -10.91
N VAL A 148 9.39 2.27 -9.82
CA VAL A 148 10.81 1.98 -9.64
C VAL A 148 10.94 0.94 -8.54
N VAL A 149 11.64 -0.17 -8.82
CA VAL A 149 12.07 -1.08 -7.76
C VAL A 149 13.41 -0.62 -7.21
N ALA A 150 13.58 -0.67 -5.90
CA ALA A 150 14.84 -0.35 -5.25
C ALA A 150 15.21 -1.41 -4.22
N THR A 151 16.51 -1.68 -4.12
CA THR A 151 17.08 -2.41 -2.98
C THR A 151 17.31 -1.46 -1.81
N THR A 152 17.51 -2.03 -0.63
CA THR A 152 17.83 -1.29 0.59
C THR A 152 19.33 -1.23 0.82
N VAL A 153 19.81 -0.13 1.39
CA VAL A 153 21.20 0.02 1.87
C VAL A 153 21.22 -0.06 3.40
N ASN A 154 22.17 -0.81 3.96
CA ASN A 154 22.42 -0.81 5.40
C ASN A 154 23.33 0.37 5.76
N VAL A 155 22.75 1.43 6.32
CA VAL A 155 23.44 2.68 6.67
C VAL A 155 24.26 2.52 7.95
N ASP A 156 23.80 1.69 8.89
CA ASP A 156 24.45 1.50 10.21
C ASP A 156 25.84 0.85 10.09
N LEU A 157 26.07 0.08 9.02
CA LEU A 157 27.36 -0.53 8.72
C LEU A 157 28.33 0.42 8.00
N ARG A 158 27.95 1.66 7.73
CA ARG A 158 28.77 2.66 7.02
C ARG A 158 29.50 3.58 8.00
N THR A 159 30.62 4.15 7.55
CA THR A 159 31.37 5.15 8.31
C THR A 159 30.59 6.47 8.39
N GLY A 160 30.88 7.33 9.40
CA GLY A 160 30.19 8.62 9.58
C GLY A 160 30.13 9.48 8.29
N PRO A 161 31.25 9.68 7.56
CA PRO A 161 31.24 10.40 6.29
C PRO A 161 30.38 9.75 5.21
N GLU A 162 30.38 8.42 5.12
CA GLU A 162 29.53 7.68 4.17
C GLU A 162 28.03 7.81 4.54
N GLN A 163 27.70 7.73 5.82
CA GLN A 163 26.33 7.95 6.30
C GLN A 163 25.85 9.36 5.94
N ALA A 164 26.68 10.39 6.19
CA ALA A 164 26.37 11.77 5.84
C ALA A 164 26.20 11.95 4.32
N ALA A 165 27.03 11.27 3.51
CA ALA A 165 26.91 11.29 2.05
C ALA A 165 25.61 10.64 1.56
N ILE A 166 25.22 9.49 2.13
CA ILE A 166 23.95 8.79 1.84
C ILE A 166 22.76 9.69 2.20
N VAL A 167 22.74 10.26 3.41
CA VAL A 167 21.67 11.16 3.87
C VAL A 167 21.60 12.41 2.98
N GLY A 168 22.74 12.98 2.61
CA GLY A 168 22.80 14.12 1.69
C GLY A 168 22.29 13.78 0.29
N ALA A 169 22.61 12.60 -0.25
CA ALA A 169 22.10 12.13 -1.54
C ALA A 169 20.59 11.90 -1.50
N TYR A 170 20.08 11.29 -0.43
CA TYR A 170 18.65 11.11 -0.21
C TYR A 170 17.91 12.45 -0.10
N GLY A 171 18.47 13.42 0.63
CA GLY A 171 17.95 14.78 0.70
C GLY A 171 17.93 15.49 -0.65
N ARG A 172 18.96 15.32 -1.49
CA ARG A 172 18.95 15.85 -2.87
C ARG A 172 17.85 15.23 -3.72
N TRP A 173 17.62 13.93 -3.60
CA TRP A 173 16.51 13.26 -4.29
C TRP A 173 15.17 13.88 -3.89
N LEU A 174 14.89 13.99 -2.58
CA LEU A 174 13.64 14.59 -2.08
C LEU A 174 13.43 16.03 -2.59
N ASN A 175 14.48 16.85 -2.62
CA ASN A 175 14.42 18.22 -3.12
C ASN A 175 14.28 18.31 -4.66
N SER A 176 14.57 17.22 -5.38
CA SER A 176 14.44 17.16 -6.84
C SER A 176 13.06 16.73 -7.33
N LEU A 177 12.18 16.28 -6.42
CA LEU A 177 10.86 15.77 -6.78
C LEU A 177 9.98 16.91 -7.30
N THR A 178 9.49 16.75 -8.53
CA THR A 178 8.58 17.72 -9.20
C THR A 178 7.10 17.33 -9.09
N GLY A 179 6.80 16.22 -8.42
CA GLY A 179 5.46 15.69 -8.25
C GLY A 179 5.38 14.69 -7.10
N PRO A 180 4.16 14.22 -6.77
CA PRO A 180 3.97 13.27 -5.70
C PRO A 180 4.66 11.94 -6.04
N VAL A 181 5.39 11.43 -5.04
CA VAL A 181 6.03 10.11 -5.08
C VAL A 181 5.56 9.34 -3.85
N GLN A 182 5.26 8.06 -4.03
CA GLN A 182 4.90 7.16 -2.95
C GLN A 182 5.94 6.06 -2.83
N VAL A 183 6.55 5.92 -1.64
CA VAL A 183 7.44 4.80 -1.32
C VAL A 183 6.62 3.75 -0.60
N VAL A 184 6.52 2.56 -1.20
CA VAL A 184 5.81 1.40 -0.66
C VAL A 184 6.84 0.36 -0.27
N VAL A 185 6.81 -0.03 1.01
CA VAL A 185 7.60 -1.15 1.53
C VAL A 185 6.66 -2.29 1.82
N SER A 186 6.69 -3.31 0.97
CA SER A 186 5.88 -4.51 1.13
C SER A 186 6.72 -5.60 1.75
N THR A 187 6.24 -6.20 2.83
CA THR A 187 6.85 -7.38 3.46
C THR A 187 5.96 -8.57 3.19
N GLN A 188 6.53 -9.63 2.62
CA GLN A 188 5.82 -10.85 2.27
C GLN A 188 6.61 -12.07 2.76
N ARG A 189 5.91 -13.15 3.08
CA ARG A 189 6.57 -14.43 3.34
C ARG A 189 7.23 -14.91 2.06
N VAL A 190 8.47 -15.38 2.15
CA VAL A 190 9.16 -15.96 1.01
C VAL A 190 8.66 -17.40 0.86
N ASP A 191 8.12 -17.73 -0.31
CA ASP A 191 7.74 -19.10 -0.64
C ASP A 191 8.99 -19.92 -0.99
N LEU A 192 9.63 -20.46 0.05
CA LEU A 192 10.77 -21.35 -0.11
C LEU A 192 10.36 -22.77 -0.52
N SER A 193 9.15 -23.22 -0.18
CA SER A 193 8.69 -24.59 -0.46
C SER A 193 8.48 -24.82 -1.96
N SER A 194 7.88 -23.85 -2.65
CA SER A 194 7.77 -23.91 -4.12
C SER A 194 9.15 -23.87 -4.78
N GLN A 195 10.10 -23.11 -4.22
CA GLN A 195 11.47 -23.07 -4.72
C GLN A 195 12.22 -24.39 -4.48
N ALA A 196 12.05 -25.01 -3.32
CA ALA A 196 12.60 -26.32 -2.99
C ALA A 196 12.07 -27.39 -3.96
N THR A 197 10.76 -27.39 -4.21
CA THR A 197 10.12 -28.31 -5.19
C THR A 197 10.72 -28.14 -6.58
N ARG A 198 10.87 -26.90 -7.07
CA ARG A 198 11.50 -26.64 -8.39
C ARG A 198 12.94 -27.15 -8.48
N ILE A 199 13.71 -27.00 -7.39
CA ILE A 199 15.10 -27.48 -7.35
C ILE A 199 15.13 -29.02 -7.33
N ALA A 200 14.24 -29.66 -6.55
CA ALA A 200 14.13 -31.11 -6.49
C ALA A 200 13.72 -31.70 -7.85
N ASP A 201 12.75 -31.10 -8.54
CA ASP A 201 12.32 -31.51 -9.87
C ASP A 201 13.46 -31.38 -10.89
N ALA A 202 14.18 -30.25 -10.88
CA ALA A 202 15.31 -30.01 -11.77
C ALA A 202 16.53 -30.90 -11.45
N ALA A 203 16.65 -31.42 -10.22
CA ALA A 203 17.77 -32.25 -9.82
C ALA A 203 17.87 -33.54 -10.67
N HIS A 204 16.72 -34.08 -11.11
CA HIS A 204 16.67 -35.26 -11.97
C HIS A 204 17.20 -35.03 -13.39
N GLU A 205 17.25 -33.79 -13.84
CA GLU A 205 17.77 -33.40 -15.16
C GLU A 205 19.27 -33.09 -15.13
N LEU A 206 19.89 -33.06 -13.94
CA LEU A 206 21.30 -32.69 -13.81
C LEU A 206 22.24 -33.80 -14.34
N PRO A 207 23.25 -33.45 -15.15
CA PRO A 207 24.12 -34.46 -15.79
C PRO A 207 25.01 -35.26 -14.83
N HIS A 208 25.34 -34.70 -13.66
CA HIS A 208 26.31 -35.28 -12.73
C HIS A 208 25.64 -35.65 -11.40
N PRO A 209 25.80 -36.90 -10.91
CA PRO A 209 25.09 -37.39 -9.73
C PRO A 209 25.35 -36.55 -8.48
N ALA A 210 26.61 -36.16 -8.23
CA ALA A 210 26.93 -35.31 -7.08
C ALA A 210 26.26 -33.91 -7.11
N LEU A 211 25.91 -33.39 -8.30
CA LEU A 211 25.14 -32.14 -8.40
C LEU A 211 23.66 -32.37 -8.12
N ALA A 212 23.12 -33.52 -8.54
CA ALA A 212 21.75 -33.93 -8.21
C ALA A 212 21.59 -34.11 -6.68
N ASP A 213 22.53 -34.82 -6.04
CA ASP A 213 22.53 -35.00 -4.59
C ASP A 213 22.60 -33.66 -3.85
N ALA A 214 23.52 -32.76 -4.27
CA ALA A 214 23.64 -31.42 -3.68
C ALA A 214 22.38 -30.55 -3.89
N ALA A 215 21.69 -30.68 -5.03
CA ALA A 215 20.45 -29.98 -5.30
C ALA A 215 19.32 -30.49 -4.39
N LEU A 216 19.21 -31.80 -4.18
CA LEU A 216 18.23 -32.41 -3.27
C LEU A 216 18.51 -32.01 -1.81
N ASP A 217 19.76 -32.04 -1.37
CA ASP A 217 20.16 -31.57 -0.03
C ASP A 217 19.80 -30.08 0.17
N TYR A 218 20.02 -29.25 -0.85
CA TYR A 218 19.64 -27.84 -0.79
C TYR A 218 18.12 -27.64 -0.76
N ALA A 219 17.36 -28.42 -1.53
CA ALA A 219 15.90 -28.38 -1.46
C ALA A 219 15.39 -28.75 -0.06
N ALA A 220 15.92 -29.83 0.55
CA ALA A 220 15.58 -30.22 1.91
C ALA A 220 15.92 -29.12 2.94
N PHE A 221 17.07 -28.46 2.79
CA PHE A 221 17.44 -27.31 3.63
C PHE A 221 16.45 -26.14 3.48
N LEU A 222 15.99 -25.85 2.27
CA LEU A 222 15.01 -24.78 2.04
C LEU A 222 13.65 -25.10 2.69
N ASP A 223 13.21 -26.36 2.64
CA ASP A 223 11.98 -26.80 3.31
C ASP A 223 12.10 -26.69 4.83
N GLU A 224 13.22 -27.13 5.41
CA GLU A 224 13.49 -26.96 6.84
C GLU A 224 13.47 -25.48 7.25
N LEU A 225 14.07 -24.61 6.42
CA LEU A 225 14.08 -23.17 6.66
C LEU A 225 12.68 -22.55 6.59
N ALA A 226 11.86 -23.01 5.63
CA ALA A 226 10.47 -22.59 5.49
C ALA A 226 9.64 -22.92 6.73
N GLU A 227 9.81 -24.14 7.26
CA GLU A 227 9.04 -24.63 8.41
C GLU A 227 9.44 -23.92 9.71
N HIS A 228 10.73 -23.63 9.91
CA HIS A 228 11.24 -23.20 11.22
C HIS A 228 11.44 -21.69 11.36
N ARG A 229 11.59 -20.93 10.27
CA ARG A 229 12.07 -19.54 10.33
C ARG A 229 11.14 -18.49 9.72
N ASP A 230 10.06 -18.90 9.06
CA ASP A 230 9.08 -18.00 8.40
C ASP A 230 9.75 -16.78 7.73
N PRO A 231 10.66 -17.01 6.76
CA PRO A 231 11.49 -15.96 6.22
C PRO A 231 10.65 -14.89 5.50
N LEU A 232 10.94 -13.62 5.79
CA LEU A 232 10.26 -12.48 5.20
C LEU A 232 11.14 -11.81 4.14
N GLY A 233 10.57 -11.64 2.95
CA GLY A 233 11.11 -10.84 1.87
C GLY A 233 10.56 -9.42 1.94
N ARG A 234 11.40 -8.43 1.64
CA ARG A 234 10.97 -7.03 1.49
C ARG A 234 11.15 -6.58 0.06
N THR A 235 10.12 -5.93 -0.47
CA THR A 235 10.18 -5.23 -1.75
C THR A 235 9.95 -3.75 -1.50
N VAL A 236 10.85 -2.92 -2.01
CA VAL A 236 10.69 -1.46 -1.98
C VAL A 236 10.34 -1.00 -3.39
N THR A 237 9.15 -0.43 -3.53
CA THR A 237 8.65 0.11 -4.80
C THR A 237 8.38 1.60 -4.61
N VAL A 238 8.84 2.40 -5.55
CA VAL A 238 8.62 3.84 -5.59
C VAL A 238 7.71 4.15 -6.76
N ALA A 239 6.51 4.66 -6.48
CA ALA A 239 5.54 5.05 -7.49
C ALA A 239 5.71 6.53 -7.83
N CYS A 240 6.07 6.82 -9.07
CA CYS A 240 6.22 8.16 -9.62
C CYS A 240 4.96 8.54 -10.41
N VAL A 241 4.23 9.55 -9.94
CA VAL A 241 2.95 9.94 -10.53
C VAL A 241 3.14 11.14 -11.47
N ALA A 242 2.49 11.11 -12.62
CA ALA A 242 2.34 12.25 -13.53
C ALA A 242 0.85 12.53 -13.82
N PRO A 243 0.47 13.81 -13.93
CA PRO A 243 -0.92 14.18 -14.22
C PRO A 243 -1.36 13.68 -15.59
N ALA A 244 -2.67 13.49 -15.76
CA ALA A 244 -3.26 13.11 -17.04
C ALA A 244 -2.87 14.10 -18.16
N GLY A 245 -2.50 13.58 -19.33
CA GLY A 245 -2.09 14.37 -20.50
C GLY A 245 -0.57 14.60 -20.63
N ALA A 246 0.22 14.35 -19.58
CA ALA A 246 1.69 14.43 -19.64
C ALA A 246 2.30 13.09 -20.07
N ARG A 247 2.19 12.76 -21.37
CA ARG A 247 2.67 11.47 -21.91
C ARG A 247 4.17 11.27 -21.63
N GLY A 248 4.54 10.11 -21.10
CA GLY A 248 5.92 9.74 -20.79
C GLY A 248 6.55 10.44 -19.57
N GLU A 249 5.89 11.44 -18.97
CA GLU A 249 6.44 12.16 -17.81
C GLU A 249 6.56 11.27 -16.58
N ALA A 250 5.65 10.31 -16.39
CA ALA A 250 5.73 9.34 -15.30
C ALA A 250 7.03 8.51 -15.39
N VAL A 251 7.32 7.99 -16.58
CA VAL A 251 8.54 7.22 -16.86
C VAL A 251 9.78 8.08 -16.67
N ARG A 252 9.80 9.32 -17.19
CA ARG A 252 10.93 10.24 -16.99
C ARG A 252 11.22 10.53 -15.52
N ARG A 253 10.16 10.70 -14.71
CA ARG A 253 10.29 10.86 -13.25
C ARG A 253 10.80 9.60 -12.56
N ALA A 254 10.37 8.43 -13.03
CA ALA A 254 10.85 7.15 -12.55
C ALA A 254 12.34 6.94 -12.89
N GLU A 255 12.78 7.27 -14.10
CA GLU A 255 14.19 7.23 -14.50
C GLU A 255 15.05 8.15 -13.65
N HIS A 256 14.61 9.40 -13.44
CA HIS A 256 15.29 10.34 -12.56
C HIS A 256 15.36 9.84 -11.11
N THR A 257 14.28 9.23 -10.63
CA THR A 257 14.23 8.61 -9.30
C THR A 257 15.20 7.42 -9.20
N ALA A 258 15.22 6.52 -10.19
CA ALA A 258 16.15 5.39 -10.22
C ALA A 258 17.62 5.86 -10.27
N ALA A 259 17.94 6.85 -11.09
CA ALA A 259 19.29 7.43 -11.13
C ALA A 259 19.68 8.05 -9.77
N SER A 260 18.76 8.78 -9.16
CA SER A 260 18.99 9.42 -7.85
C SER A 260 19.16 8.40 -6.72
N LEU A 261 18.35 7.34 -6.67
CA LEU A 261 18.47 6.27 -5.68
C LEU A 261 19.71 5.41 -5.89
N THR A 262 20.16 5.26 -7.13
CA THR A 262 21.45 4.63 -7.44
C THR A 262 22.61 5.41 -6.83
N ALA A 263 22.54 6.75 -6.86
CA ALA A 263 23.53 7.60 -6.19
C ALA A 263 23.48 7.52 -4.65
N VAL A 264 22.37 7.07 -4.06
CA VAL A 264 22.25 6.76 -2.62
C VAL A 264 22.90 5.41 -2.27
N GLY A 265 23.20 4.58 -3.28
CA GLY A 265 23.79 3.25 -3.12
C GLY A 265 22.79 2.10 -3.27
N CYS A 266 21.54 2.39 -3.62
CA CYS A 266 20.55 1.37 -3.91
C CYS A 266 20.76 0.85 -5.34
N ARG A 267 20.70 -0.47 -5.57
CA ARG A 267 20.34 -0.96 -6.92
C ARG A 267 18.89 -0.61 -7.18
N SER A 268 18.60 0.11 -8.25
CA SER A 268 17.24 0.49 -8.63
C SER A 268 17.04 0.46 -10.13
N ALA A 269 15.81 0.16 -10.55
CA ALA A 269 15.43 0.09 -11.96
C ALA A 269 13.96 0.51 -12.14
N VAL A 270 13.67 1.17 -13.24
CA VAL A 270 12.29 1.40 -13.69
C VAL A 270 11.72 0.07 -14.15
N LEU A 271 10.48 -0.24 -13.75
CA LEU A 271 9.82 -1.47 -14.14
C LEU A 271 9.28 -1.36 -15.56
N ASP A 272 9.56 -2.38 -16.37
CA ASP A 272 8.90 -2.60 -17.65
C ASP A 272 7.46 -3.11 -17.47
N ALA A 273 6.71 -3.21 -18.57
CA ALA A 273 5.31 -3.66 -18.54
C ALA A 273 5.14 -5.04 -17.85
N ALA A 274 6.05 -5.98 -18.13
CA ALA A 274 5.98 -7.34 -17.63
C ALA A 274 6.22 -7.42 -16.12
N THR A 275 7.23 -6.69 -15.63
CA THR A 275 7.59 -6.65 -14.21
C THR A 275 6.61 -5.79 -13.41
N ALA A 276 6.12 -4.68 -13.99
CA ALA A 276 5.06 -3.88 -13.39
C ALA A 276 3.77 -4.72 -13.20
N THR A 277 3.40 -5.52 -14.20
CA THR A 277 2.28 -6.47 -14.11
C THR A 277 2.50 -7.50 -12.98
N ALA A 278 3.72 -8.03 -12.85
CA ALA A 278 4.07 -8.95 -11.77
C ALA A 278 3.91 -8.33 -10.38
N VAL A 279 4.45 -7.12 -10.19
CA VAL A 279 4.37 -6.38 -8.91
C VAL A 279 2.93 -6.04 -8.56
N VAL A 280 2.14 -5.54 -9.52
CA VAL A 280 0.73 -5.20 -9.28
C VAL A 280 -0.07 -6.47 -8.96
N THR A 281 0.20 -7.59 -9.62
CA THR A 281 -0.54 -8.82 -9.34
C THR A 281 -0.17 -9.39 -7.96
N ALA A 282 1.11 -9.38 -7.59
CA ALA A 282 1.55 -9.80 -6.26
C ALA A 282 0.96 -8.91 -5.14
N ALA A 283 0.69 -7.63 -5.42
CA ALA A 283 0.02 -6.75 -4.48
C ALA A 283 -1.47 -7.08 -4.28
N VAL A 284 -2.13 -7.69 -5.27
CA VAL A 284 -3.54 -8.09 -5.21
C VAL A 284 -3.71 -9.51 -4.66
N ASP A 285 -2.79 -10.41 -5.00
CA ASP A 285 -2.77 -11.79 -4.50
C ASP A 285 -1.40 -12.12 -3.88
N PRO A 286 -1.19 -11.74 -2.60
CA PRO A 286 0.08 -11.97 -1.91
C PRO A 286 0.32 -13.44 -1.55
N PHE A 287 -0.68 -14.31 -1.74
CA PHE A 287 -0.57 -15.75 -1.46
C PHE A 287 -0.41 -16.59 -2.73
N ALA A 288 -0.42 -15.96 -3.91
CA ALA A 288 -0.10 -16.65 -5.14
C ALA A 288 1.35 -17.19 -5.06
N PRO A 289 1.61 -18.43 -5.51
CA PRO A 289 2.94 -19.06 -5.49
C PRO A 289 3.96 -18.40 -6.43
N THR A 290 3.57 -17.30 -7.08
CA THR A 290 4.36 -16.53 -8.03
C THR A 290 4.76 -15.21 -7.38
N ASP A 291 6.03 -15.06 -7.05
CA ASP A 291 6.59 -13.84 -6.53
C ASP A 291 6.68 -12.74 -7.61
N ALA A 292 6.77 -11.48 -7.17
CA ALA A 292 6.93 -10.33 -8.06
C ALA A 292 8.27 -10.30 -8.84
N SER A 293 9.13 -11.31 -8.66
CA SER A 293 10.43 -11.40 -9.31
C SER A 293 10.37 -11.95 -10.74
N TRP A 294 9.26 -12.60 -11.11
CA TRP A 294 9.07 -13.17 -12.45
C TRP A 294 8.25 -12.24 -13.35
N PRO A 295 8.79 -11.81 -14.50
CA PRO A 295 8.06 -11.03 -15.48
C PRO A 295 6.79 -11.77 -15.93
N ARG A 296 5.67 -11.05 -16.02
CA ARG A 296 4.39 -11.60 -16.49
C ARG A 296 4.07 -11.10 -17.89
N THR A 297 3.31 -11.89 -18.63
CA THR A 297 2.73 -11.42 -19.89
C THR A 297 1.86 -10.20 -19.62
N PRO A 298 2.14 -9.04 -20.26
CA PRO A 298 1.31 -7.86 -20.17
C PRO A 298 -0.14 -8.13 -20.61
N PRO A 299 -1.13 -7.34 -20.14
CA PRO A 299 -2.55 -7.58 -20.45
C PRO A 299 -2.91 -7.64 -21.93
N ASN A 300 -2.14 -6.96 -22.79
CA ASN A 300 -2.39 -6.87 -24.23
C ASN A 300 -1.60 -7.89 -25.05
N ASP A 301 -0.72 -8.67 -24.41
CA ASP A 301 0.14 -9.63 -25.09
C ASP A 301 -0.50 -11.03 -25.09
N PRO A 302 -0.54 -11.72 -26.25
CA PRO A 302 -1.07 -13.07 -26.31
C PRO A 302 -0.14 -14.06 -25.60
N VAL A 303 -0.69 -14.86 -24.68
CA VAL A 303 0.03 -15.98 -24.06
C VAL A 303 0.22 -17.07 -25.12
N THR A 304 1.45 -17.27 -25.56
CA THR A 304 1.80 -18.35 -26.50
C THR A 304 2.50 -19.47 -25.74
N ALA A 305 2.04 -20.71 -25.94
CA ALA A 305 2.80 -21.87 -25.50
C ALA A 305 3.90 -22.13 -26.54
N ALA A 306 5.17 -22.01 -26.14
CA ALA A 306 6.24 -22.53 -26.96
C ALA A 306 6.01 -24.05 -27.10
N ARG A 307 5.82 -24.54 -28.33
CA ARG A 307 5.86 -25.98 -28.59
C ARG A 307 7.30 -26.40 -28.31
N SER A 308 7.53 -27.16 -27.25
CA SER A 308 8.84 -27.79 -27.01
C SER A 308 9.15 -28.69 -28.21
N SER A 309 10.20 -28.34 -28.96
CA SER A 309 10.78 -29.18 -30.01
C SER A 309 11.79 -30.14 -29.42
#